data_AF-A0A1H5DAB7-F1
#
_entry.id   AF-A0A1H5DAB7-F1
#
_cell.length_a   1.000
_cell.length_b   1.000
_cell.length_c   1.000
_cell.angle_alpha   90.00
_cell.angle_beta   90.00
_cell.angle_gamma   90.00
#
_symmetry.space_group_name_H-M   'P 1'
#
loop_
_entity.id
_entity.type
_entity.pdbx_description
1 polymer ?
#
loop_
_entity_poly.entity_id
_entity_poly.type
_entity_poly.pdbx_seq_one_letter_code
_entity_poly.pdbx_strand_id
1 'polypeptide(L)' 'MEKTQVYLRKEELEALRKAAARSGRSVAELVREAIRKVVLKPQATGPVAIWDGEPRRASIEHDSVHDEP' A
#
# COMPACT_ATOMS: atom_id res chain seq x y z
N MET A 1 -10.53 -15.32 -14.02
CA MET A 1 -10.25 -15.21 -12.56
C MET A 1 -9.61 -16.51 -12.14
N GLU A 2 -8.46 -16.44 -11.48
CA GLU A 2 -7.80 -17.61 -10.91
C GLU A 2 -8.02 -17.65 -9.39
N LYS A 3 -8.08 -18.85 -8.82
CA LYS A 3 -8.30 -19.05 -7.39
C LYS A 3 -6.95 -19.16 -6.68
N THR A 4 -6.75 -18.32 -5.69
CA THR A 4 -5.59 -18.39 -4.79
C THR A 4 -6.08 -18.63 -3.37
N GLN A 5 -5.41 -19.52 -2.63
CA GLN A 5 -5.66 -19.78 -1.22
C GLN A 5 -4.44 -19.33 -0.42
N VAL A 6 -4.67 -18.58 0.66
CA VAL A 6 -3.63 -18.07 1.55
C VAL A 6 -4.02 -18.37 2.99
N TYR A 7 -3.02 -18.73 3.79
CA TYR A 7 -3.20 -18.88 5.23
C TYR A 7 -3.09 -17.52 5.89
N LEU A 8 -4.08 -17.20 6.72
CA LEU A 8 -4.08 -16.02 7.59
C LEU A 8 -4.14 -16.49 9.02
N ARG A 9 -3.56 -15.71 9.93
CA ARG A 9 -3.78 -15.95 11.35
C ARG A 9 -5.24 -15.67 11.69
N LYS A 10 -5.72 -16.28 12.78
CA LYS A 10 -7.13 -16.18 13.17
C LYS A 10 -7.52 -14.72 13.45
N GLU A 11 -6.65 -13.98 14.12
CA GLU A 11 -6.81 -12.57 14.45
C GLU A 11 -6.91 -11.69 13.20
N GLU A 12 -6.11 -11.96 12.18
CA GLU A 12 -6.13 -11.22 10.91
C GLU A 12 -7.42 -11.47 10.14
N LEU A 13 -7.88 -12.73 10.10
CA LEU A 13 -9.13 -13.09 9.45
C LEU A 13 -10.34 -12.48 10.17
N GLU A 14 -10.34 -12.43 11.49
CA GLU A 14 -11.40 -11.77 12.27
C GLU A 14 -11.42 -10.26 12.04
N ALA A 15 -10.25 -9.61 12.03
CA ALA A 15 -10.14 -8.18 11.73
C ALA A 15 -10.68 -7.86 10.31
N LEU A 16 -10.34 -8.70 9.33
CA LEU A 16 -10.79 -8.54 7.95
C LEU A 16 -12.32 -8.73 7.82
N ARG A 17 -12.91 -9.69 8.53
CA ARG A 17 -14.37 -9.88 8.59
C ARG A 17 -15.08 -8.68 9.22
N LYS A 18 -14.53 -8.10 10.29
CA LYS A 18 -15.07 -6.88 10.91
C LYS A 18 -15.00 -5.70 9.95
N ALA A 19 -13.90 -5.54 9.22
CA ALA A 19 -13.76 -4.50 8.20
C ALA A 19 -14.77 -4.66 7.05
N ALA A 20 -14.99 -5.90 6.60
CA ALA A 20 -16.01 -6.24 5.61
C ALA A 20 -17.42 -5.87 6.08
N ALA A 21 -17.79 -6.27 7.30
CA ALA A 21 -19.08 -5.94 7.90
C ALA A 21 -19.29 -4.43 8.03
N ARG A 22 -18.27 -3.69 8.48
CA ARG A 22 -18.33 -2.21 8.61
C ARG A 22 -18.49 -1.50 7.27
N SER A 23 -17.93 -2.04 6.20
CA SER A 23 -17.95 -1.43 4.87
C SER A 23 -19.12 -1.92 3.99
N GLY A 24 -19.87 -2.93 4.43
CA GLY A 24 -20.88 -3.60 3.60
C GLY A 24 -20.29 -4.36 2.40
N ARG A 25 -18.97 -4.59 2.39
CA ARG A 25 -18.25 -5.24 1.29
C ARG A 25 -17.94 -6.68 1.59
N SER A 26 -17.69 -7.48 0.54
CA SER A 26 -17.21 -8.85 0.73
C SER A 26 -15.74 -8.86 1.17
N VAL A 27 -15.35 -9.87 1.96
CA VAL A 27 -13.94 -10.11 2.33
C VAL A 27 -13.06 -10.22 1.08
N ALA A 28 -13.54 -10.89 0.04
CA ALA A 28 -12.80 -11.06 -1.22
C ALA A 28 -12.58 -9.72 -1.94
N GLU A 29 -13.53 -8.79 -1.88
CA GLU A 29 -13.38 -7.45 -2.44
C GLU A 29 -12.32 -6.64 -1.70
N LEU A 30 -12.32 -6.68 -0.36
CA LEU A 30 -11.31 -6.01 0.46
C LEU A 30 -9.91 -6.57 0.21
N VAL A 31 -9.76 -7.89 0.09
CA VAL A 31 -8.45 -8.52 -0.23
C VAL A 31 -7.97 -8.07 -1.60
N ARG A 32 -8.83 -8.10 -2.63
CA ARG A 32 -8.46 -7.63 -3.97
C ARG A 32 -8.07 -6.16 -3.99
N GLU A 33 -8.80 -5.32 -3.25
CA GLU A 33 -8.50 -3.89 -3.13
C GLU A 33 -7.16 -3.65 -2.42
N ALA A 34 -6.90 -4.36 -1.32
CA ALA A 34 -5.64 -4.27 -0.59
C ALA A 34 -4.45 -4.68 -1.47
N ILE A 35 -4.57 -5.79 -2.21
CA ILE A 35 -3.55 -6.22 -3.18
C ILE A 35 -3.32 -5.12 -4.23
N ARG A 36 -4.38 -4.52 -4.78
CA ARG A 36 -4.24 -3.46 -5.77
C ARG A 36 -3.58 -2.19 -5.23
N LYS A 37 -3.85 -1.84 -3.98
CA LYS A 37 -3.30 -0.63 -3.34
C LYS A 37 -1.87 -0.79 -2.87
N VAL A 38 -1.49 -1.98 -2.39
CA VAL A 38 -0.20 -2.22 -1.74
C VAL A 38 0.79 -2.89 -2.67
N VAL A 39 0.38 -3.97 -3.37
CA VAL A 39 1.28 -4.78 -4.20
C VAL A 39 1.29 -4.28 -5.64
N LEU A 40 0.11 -4.04 -6.21
CA LEU A 40 -0.04 -3.56 -7.58
C LEU A 40 -0.27 -2.05 -7.63
N LYS A 41 0.29 -1.30 -6.66
CA LYS A 41 0.14 0.15 -6.60
C LYS A 41 0.55 0.70 -7.97
N PRO A 42 -0.35 1.38 -8.71
CA PRO A 42 0.01 1.94 -10.00
C PRO A 42 1.21 2.85 -9.80
N GLN A 43 2.22 2.67 -10.64
CA GLN A 43 3.32 3.61 -10.69
C GLN A 43 2.73 5.00 -10.89
N ALA A 44 3.18 5.95 -10.06
CA ALA A 44 2.64 7.30 -10.13
C ALA A 44 2.77 7.78 -11.57
N THR A 45 1.68 8.29 -12.13
CA THR A 45 1.62 8.75 -13.52
C THR A 45 1.22 10.21 -13.48
N GLY A 46 2.07 11.08 -14.02
CA GLY A 46 1.87 12.53 -14.04
C GLY A 46 3.15 13.34 -13.85
N PRO A 47 3.07 14.68 -13.86
CA PRO A 47 4.24 15.58 -13.85
C PRO A 47 5.13 15.47 -12.60
N VAL A 48 4.64 14.84 -11.54
CA VAL A 48 5.36 14.65 -10.26
C VAL A 48 6.07 13.29 -10.21
N ALA A 49 5.79 12.40 -11.16
CA ALA A 49 6.36 11.05 -11.25
C ALA A 49 7.47 10.96 -12.30
N ILE A 50 8.29 12.01 -12.40
CA ILE A 50 9.40 12.07 -13.38
C ILE A 50 10.54 11.11 -13.00
N TRP A 51 10.59 10.65 -11.74
CA TRP A 51 11.72 9.91 -11.22
C TRP A 51 11.30 8.72 -10.35
N ASP A 52 11.84 7.54 -10.69
CA ASP A 52 11.55 6.24 -10.08
C ASP A 52 12.69 5.71 -9.18
N GLY A 53 13.69 6.54 -8.87
CA GLY A 53 14.79 6.14 -8.00
C GLY A 53 14.43 6.18 -6.51
N GLU A 54 15.29 5.60 -5.68
CA GLU A 54 15.17 5.70 -4.22
C GLU A 54 15.70 7.07 -3.75
N PRO A 55 14.87 7.93 -3.13
CA PRO A 55 15.30 9.25 -2.69
C PRO A 55 16.52 9.15 -1.79
N ARG A 56 17.60 9.86 -2.13
CA ARG A 56 18.81 9.88 -1.30
C ARG A 56 18.54 10.41 0.11
N ARG A 57 17.56 11.30 0.25
CA ARG A 57 17.08 11.93 1.49
C ARG A 57 15.59 12.22 1.37
N ALA A 58 14.89 12.20 2.49
CA ALA A 58 13.50 12.60 2.58
C ALA A 58 13.36 14.13 2.50
N SER A 59 12.19 14.62 2.09
CA SER A 59 11.91 16.06 2.01
C SER A 59 12.10 16.80 3.34
N ILE A 60 11.91 16.11 4.47
CA ILE A 60 12.11 16.66 5.82
C ILE A 60 13.59 16.91 6.15
N GLU A 61 14.51 16.32 5.39
CA GLU A 61 15.97 16.44 5.57
C GLU A 61 16.56 17.48 4.59
N HIS A 62 15.73 18.35 4.01
CA HIS A 62 16.19 19.34 3.05
C HIS A 62 17.21 20.31 3.65
N ASP A 63 16.99 20.76 4.89
CA ASP A 63 17.84 21.76 5.52
C ASP A 63 19.22 21.21 5.89
N SER A 64 19.33 19.90 6.13
CA SER A 64 20.61 19.25 6.46
C SER A 64 21.57 19.08 5.27
N VAL A 65 21.14 19.47 4.07
CA VAL A 65 22.02 19.53 2.88
C VAL A 65 23.04 20.66 2.99
N HIS A 66 22.79 21.66 3.83
CA HIS A 66 23.67 22.82 4.00
C HIS A 66 24.47 22.80 5.31
N ASP A 67 24.31 21.74 6.12
CA ASP A 67 24.96 21.62 7.43
C ASP A 67 26.42 21.17 7.34
N GLU A 68 26.85 20.61 6.21
CA GLU A 68 28.23 20.15 5.98
C GLU A 68 28.90 20.90 4.80
N PRO A 69 30.15 21.41 4.96
CA PRO A 69 30.88 22.18 3.95
C PRO A 69 31.50 21.35 2.82
#